data_AF-A0A1I7GUT2-F1
#
_entry.id   AF-A0A1I7GUT2-F1
#
_cell.length_a   1.000
_cell.length_b   1.000
_cell.length_c   1.000
_cell.angle_alpha   90.00
_cell.angle_beta   90.00
_cell.angle_gamma   90.00
#
_symmetry.space_group_name_H-M   'P 1'
#
loop_
_entity.id
_entity.type
_entity.pdbx_description
1 polymer ?
#
loop_
_entity_poly.entity_id
_entity_poly.type
_entity_poly.pdbx_seq_one_letter_code
_entity_poly.pdbx_strand_id
1 'polypeptide(L)' 'MSPRSRLLLAMMAWCLAAVAVMLPLVWLINNRDWGVALMLLVPFVVYGLLRLGRILEGWARATPPPSGQ' A
#
# COMPACT_ATOMS: atom_id res chain seq x y z
N MET A 1 14.22 -5.85 -15.83
CA MET A 1 14.12 -6.11 -14.37
C MET A 1 13.53 -7.50 -14.16
N SER A 2 14.15 -8.36 -13.34
CA SER A 2 13.60 -9.72 -13.14
C SER A 2 12.22 -9.66 -12.45
N PRO A 3 11.32 -10.64 -12.67
CA PRO A 3 10.05 -10.71 -11.96
C PRO A 3 10.21 -10.70 -10.43
N ARG A 4 11.25 -11.36 -9.93
CA ARG A 4 11.61 -11.38 -8.50
C ARG A 4 12.00 -9.99 -7.99
N SER A 5 12.80 -9.24 -8.76
CA SER A 5 13.20 -7.86 -8.41
C SER A 5 12.01 -6.91 -8.38
N ARG A 6 11.06 -7.03 -9.33
CA ARG A 6 9.82 -6.24 -9.34
C ARG A 6 8.95 -6.55 -8.14
N LEU A 7 8.85 -7.82 -7.76
CA LEU A 7 8.08 -8.25 -6.60
C LEU A 7 8.69 -7.75 -5.28
N LEU A 8 10.02 -7.81 -5.14
CA LEU A 8 10.73 -7.21 -4.01
C LEU A 8 10.50 -5.70 -3.93
N LEU A 9 10.58 -4.98 -5.05
CA LEU A 9 10.34 -3.53 -5.09
C LEU A 9 8.89 -3.21 -4.71
N ALA A 10 7.92 -3.94 -5.25
CA ALA A 10 6.50 -3.79 -4.92
C ALA A 10 6.25 -4.00 -3.42
N MET A 11 6.86 -5.02 -2.82
CA MET A 11 6.76 -5.31 -1.40
C MET A 11 7.37 -4.21 -0.54
N MET A 12 8.59 -3.76 -0.86
CA MET A 12 9.27 -2.68 -0.15
C MET A 12 8.49 -1.37 -0.25
N ALA A 13 8.00 -1.03 -1.43
CA ALA A 13 7.20 0.17 -1.66
C ALA A 13 5.89 0.13 -0.87
N TRP A 14 5.23 -1.03 -0.81
CA TRP A 14 4.01 -1.20 -0.04
C TRP A 14 4.26 -1.07 1.47
N CYS A 15 5.31 -1.72 2.00
CA CYS A 15 5.68 -1.61 3.41
C CYS A 15 6.00 -0.16 3.79
N LEU A 16 6.76 0.54 2.96
CA LEU A 16 7.09 1.95 3.18
C LEU A 16 5.83 2.82 3.20
N ALA A 17 4.91 2.62 2.25
CA ALA A 17 3.65 3.33 2.21
C ALA A 17 2.77 3.04 3.45
N ALA A 18 2.68 1.78 3.86
CA ALA A 18 1.92 1.39 5.04
C ALA A 18 2.46 2.06 6.31
N VAL A 19 3.78 2.04 6.52
CA VAL A 19 4.46 2.71 7.63
C VAL A 19 4.23 4.22 7.59
N ALA A 20 4.48 4.86 6.43
CA ALA A 20 4.34 6.30 6.25
C ALA A 20 2.91 6.80 6.50
N VAL A 21 1.90 5.97 6.27
CA VAL A 21 0.48 6.32 6.47
C VAL A 21 0.00 5.95 7.87
N MET A 22 0.32 4.74 8.36
CA MET A 22 -0.22 4.25 9.63
C MET A 22 0.40 4.90 10.85
N LEU A 23 1.71 5.20 10.85
CA LEU A 23 2.33 5.89 11.99
C LEU A 23 1.68 7.23 12.31
N PRO A 24 1.54 8.18 11.36
CA PRO A 24 0.91 9.46 11.66
C PRO A 24 -0.57 9.30 11.98
N LEU A 25 -1.28 8.35 11.35
CA LEU A 25 -2.68 8.11 11.64
C LEU A 25 -2.88 7.63 13.09
N VAL A 26 -2.12 6.63 13.52
CA VAL A 26 -2.18 6.10 14.89
C VAL A 26 -1.77 7.17 15.90
N TRP A 27 -0.70 7.92 15.61
CA TRP A 27 -0.27 9.03 16.44
C TRP A 27 -1.38 10.08 16.59
N LEU A 28 -2.04 10.45 15.49
CA LEU A 28 -3.11 11.45 15.49
C LEU A 28 -4.35 10.97 16.27
N ILE A 29 -4.74 9.70 16.09
CA ILE A 29 -5.84 9.09 16.85
C ILE A 29 -5.52 9.10 18.35
N ASN A 30 -4.27 8.80 18.71
CA ASN A 30 -3.85 8.74 20.11
C ASN A 30 -3.77 10.13 20.79
N ASN A 31 -3.41 11.18 20.05
CA ASN A 31 -3.13 12.50 20.62
C ASN A 31 -4.26 13.53 20.43
N ARG A 32 -5.35 13.20 19.75
CA ARG A 32 -6.48 14.13 19.53
C ARG A 32 -7.74 13.61 20.19
N ASP A 33 -8.46 14.51 20.85
CA ASP A 33 -9.76 14.22 21.48
C ASP A 33 -10.84 13.77 20.48
N TRP A 34 -10.59 14.00 19.19
CA TRP A 34 -11.45 13.61 18.06
C TRP A 34 -11.16 12.18 17.55
N GLY A 35 -10.52 11.32 18.34
CA GLY A 35 -10.12 9.95 17.97
C GLY A 35 -11.26 9.13 17.35
N VAL A 36 -12.50 9.27 17.82
CA VAL A 36 -13.69 8.60 17.25
C VAL A 36 -13.95 9.02 15.80
N ALA A 37 -13.86 10.32 15.48
CA ALA A 37 -14.03 10.80 14.11
C ALA A 37 -12.90 10.30 13.20
N LEU A 38 -11.68 10.21 13.72
CA LEU A 38 -10.52 9.66 13.01
C LEU A 38 -10.62 8.14 12.80
N MET A 39 -11.24 7.41 13.73
CA MET A 39 -11.52 5.98 13.57
C MET A 39 -12.44 5.68 12.38
N LEU A 40 -13.38 6.58 12.05
CA LEU A 40 -14.21 6.46 10.84
C LEU A 40 -13.40 6.56 9.54
N LEU A 41 -12.23 7.21 9.57
CA LEU A 41 -11.33 7.32 8.43
C LEU A 41 -10.49 6.05 8.21
N VAL A 42 -10.23 5.29 9.28
CA VAL A 42 -9.42 4.05 9.26
C VAL A 42 -9.85 3.06 8.17
N PRO A 43 -11.13 2.67 8.00
CA PRO A 43 -11.51 1.71 6.97
C PRO A 43 -11.16 2.18 5.56
N PHE A 44 -11.28 3.48 5.27
CA PHE A 44 -10.89 4.05 3.97
C PHE A 44 -9.39 3.99 3.76
N VAL A 45 -8.61 4.31 4.80
CA VAL A 45 -7.14 4.22 4.74
C VAL A 45 -6.67 2.78 4.54
N VAL A 46 -7.21 1.83 5.31
CA VAL A 46 -6.90 0.40 5.18
C VAL A 46 -7.28 -0.10 3.79
N TYR A 47 -8.47 0.24 3.30
CA TYR A 47 -8.89 -0.12 1.95
C TYR A 47 -7.96 0.47 0.88
N GLY A 48 -7.51 1.71 1.06
CA GLY A 48 -6.52 2.35 0.20
C GLY A 48 -5.21 1.57 0.14
N LEU A 49 -4.67 1.15 1.28
CA LEU A 49 -3.45 0.32 1.35
C LEU A 49 -3.65 -1.07 0.72
N LEU A 50 -4.79 -1.71 0.96
CA LEU A 50 -5.12 -3.00 0.33
C LEU A 50 -5.23 -2.86 -1.19
N ARG A 51 -5.85 -1.79 -1.68
CA ARG A 51 -5.95 -1.49 -3.11
C ARG A 51 -4.57 -1.21 -3.71
N LEU A 52 -3.73 -0.45 -3.01
CA LEU A 52 -2.34 -0.19 -3.42
C LEU A 52 -1.55 -1.49 -3.55
N GLY A 53 -1.67 -2.40 -2.57
CA GLY A 53 -1.02 -3.71 -2.61
C GLY A 53 -1.43 -4.52 -3.84
N ARG A 54 -2.73 -4.56 -4.17
CA ARG A 54 -3.24 -5.24 -5.37
C ARG A 54 -2.71 -4.63 -6.67
N ILE A 55 -2.60 -3.29 -6.74
CA ILE A 55 -2.04 -2.60 -7.91
C ILE A 55 -0.55 -2.94 -8.06
N LEU A 56 0.22 -2.88 -6.97
CA LEU A 56 1.64 -3.21 -6.96
C LEU A 56 1.90 -4.67 -7.30
N GLU A 57 1.06 -5.59 -6.83
CA GLU A 57 1.11 -7.00 -7.19
C GLU A 57 0.82 -7.23 -8.68
N GLY A 58 -0.25 -6.62 -9.20
CA GLY A 58 -0.59 -6.70 -10.62
C GLY A 58 0.54 -6.14 -11.49
N TRP A 59 1.12 -5.01 -11.08
CA TRP A 59 2.31 -4.46 -11.72
C TRP A 59 3.51 -5.40 -11.62
N ALA A 60 3.79 -6.00 -10.47
CA ALA A 60 4.96 -6.88 -10.30
C ALA A 60 4.85 -8.15 -11.15
N ARG A 61 3.64 -8.69 -11.30
CA ARG A 61 3.36 -9.93 -12.05
C ARG A 61 3.11 -9.72 -13.54
N ALA A 62 2.92 -8.49 -14.02
CA ALA A 62 2.66 -8.22 -15.42
C ALA A 62 3.77 -8.80 -16.32
N THR A 63 3.44 -9.86 -17.07
CA THR A 63 4.30 -10.46 -18.08
C THR A 63 4.32 -9.55 -19.32
N PRO A 64 5.48 -9.28 -19.94
CA PRO A 64 5.51 -8.59 -21.23
C PRO A 64 4.67 -9.36 -22.25
N PRO A 65 3.93 -8.68 -23.15
CA PRO A 65 3.21 -9.37 -24.22
C PRO A 65 4.22 -10.21 -25.04
N PRO A 66 3.83 -11.40 -25.53
CA PRO A 66 4.69 -12.17 -26.41
C PRO A 66 5.01 -11.30 -27.63
N SER A 67 6.29 -10.99 -27.81
CA SER A 67 6.79 -10.40 -29.04
C SER A 67 6.45 -11.36 -30.17
N GLY A 68 5.43 -11.01 -30.97
CA GLY A 68 5.08 -11.74 -32.18
C GLY A 68 6.33 -11.89 -33.03
N GLN A 69 6.70 -13.15 -33.29
CA GLN A 69 7.66 -13.52 -34.33
C GLN A 69 7.07 -13.22 -35.70
#